data_AF-A0A934NJS6-F1
#
_entry.id   AF-A0A934NJS6-F1
#
_cell.length_a   1.000
_cell.length_b   1.000
_cell.length_c   1.000
_cell.angle_alpha   90.00
_cell.angle_beta   90.00
_cell.angle_gamma   90.00
#
_symmetry.space_group_name_H-M   'P 1'
#
loop_
_entity.id
_entity.type
_entity.pdbx_description
1 polymer ?
#
loop_
_entity_poly.entity_id
_entity_poly.type
_entity_poly.pdbx_seq_one_letter_code
_entity_poly.pdbx_strand_id
1 'polypeptide(L)'
;MKKHILFPLSIISLILCSCASQMKIKGTPSGALQPLSKTETVVIIEENESIVPHEKDQKIGDFEIKDGGLSLDCSYERVKNLAKQKARSVGGNSVKITEHTLPSTWSNCHRIKFEVHKLEHTAEFEKEMIWSSTNKLKWDYFKDAPKIDRSSFFCGYIDVQFNDVNFLNGKGEVTIFPTFIFECSYVQPLKMTKYLLEYNQVKFDLLEIYARKMRSEFVKSEINTQEKWTKFAKAIYDKVYREYETDIFNLETETSFGENESELVGWKFKTVTGLKELTEFSSENI
;
A
#
# COMPACT_ATOMS: atom_id res chain seq x y z
N MET A 1 58.40 13.46 50.85
CA MET A 1 57.91 14.02 49.57
C MET A 1 57.16 12.94 48.81
N LYS A 2 55.83 12.86 48.95
CA LYS A 2 54.99 11.89 48.22
C LYS A 2 54.50 12.57 46.92
N LYS A 3 54.90 12.05 45.76
CA LYS A 3 54.41 12.52 44.45
C LYS A 3 53.07 11.83 44.16
N HIS A 4 51.99 12.62 44.10
CA HIS A 4 50.70 12.16 43.61
C HIS A 4 50.76 12.09 42.07
N ILE A 5 50.57 10.88 41.53
CA ILE A 5 50.42 10.66 40.09
C ILE A 5 48.92 10.79 39.80
N LEU A 6 48.52 11.89 39.16
CA LEU A 6 47.18 12.13 38.65
C LEU A 6 47.00 11.32 37.36
N PHE A 7 46.10 10.34 37.39
CA PHE A 7 45.60 9.66 36.19
C PHE A 7 44.61 10.60 35.48
N PRO A 8 44.76 10.89 34.17
CA PRO A 8 43.75 11.63 33.45
C PRO A 8 42.55 10.72 33.22
N LEU A 9 41.39 11.12 33.73
CA LEU A 9 40.10 10.54 33.41
C LEU A 9 39.83 10.82 31.93
N SER A 10 40.15 9.86 31.06
CA SER A 10 39.78 9.91 29.65
C SER A 10 38.28 9.72 29.56
N ILE A 11 37.55 10.83 29.45
CA ILE A 11 36.13 10.86 29.11
C ILE A 11 36.03 10.35 27.67
N ILE A 12 35.87 9.04 27.52
CA ILE A 12 35.48 8.42 26.26
C ILE A 12 34.05 8.90 26.01
N SER A 13 33.94 9.96 25.22
CA SER A 13 32.70 10.43 24.64
C SER A 13 32.09 9.27 23.87
N LEU A 14 31.03 8.67 24.42
CA LEU A 14 30.13 7.80 23.68
C LEU A 14 29.45 8.66 22.62
N ILE A 15 30.10 8.77 21.46
CA ILE A 15 29.47 9.25 20.24
C ILE A 15 28.44 8.18 19.89
N LEU A 16 27.21 8.38 20.36
CA LEU A 16 26.03 7.70 19.83
C LEU A 16 25.86 8.19 18.39
N CYS A 17 26.59 7.57 17.46
CA CYS A 17 26.23 7.56 16.05
C CYS A 17 24.84 6.94 15.96
N SER A 18 23.82 7.78 15.96
CA SER A 18 22.53 7.43 15.37
C SER A 18 22.77 7.27 13.88
N CYS A 19 23.26 6.11 13.48
CA CYS A 19 23.26 5.69 12.10
C CYS A 19 21.79 5.55 11.68
N ALA A 20 21.20 6.64 11.16
CA ALA A 20 19.90 6.57 10.50
C ALA A 20 20.07 5.79 9.20
N SER A 21 19.92 4.47 9.29
CA SER A 21 20.03 3.51 8.20
C SER A 21 18.74 3.41 7.40
N GLN A 22 18.38 4.49 6.73
CA GLN A 22 17.15 4.59 5.96
C GLN A 22 17.45 4.72 4.47
N MET A 23 16.61 4.12 3.62
CA MET A 23 16.68 4.30 2.17
C MET A 23 16.57 5.78 1.83
N LYS A 24 17.37 6.24 0.86
CA LYS A 24 17.42 7.65 0.48
C LYS A 24 16.87 7.83 -0.92
N ILE A 25 15.91 8.74 -1.05
CA ILE A 25 15.40 9.20 -2.34
C ILE A 25 16.17 10.45 -2.75
N LYS A 26 16.79 10.44 -3.93
CA LYS A 26 17.47 11.60 -4.52
C LYS A 26 16.79 11.98 -5.83
N GLY A 27 16.76 13.27 -6.15
CA GLY A 27 16.19 13.79 -7.40
C GLY A 27 15.58 15.18 -7.20
N THR A 28 15.39 15.91 -8.29
CA THR A 28 14.80 17.25 -8.28
C THR A 28 13.60 17.28 -9.22
N PRO A 29 12.42 17.75 -8.78
CA PRO A 29 11.29 17.93 -9.69
C PRO A 29 11.62 19.03 -10.71
N SER A 30 11.24 18.80 -11.97
CA SER A 30 11.26 19.77 -13.06
C SER A 30 10.05 20.73 -13.03
N GLY A 31 9.07 20.46 -12.16
CA GLY A 31 7.96 21.31 -11.77
C GLY A 31 7.09 20.60 -10.74
N ALA A 32 6.67 21.26 -9.66
CA ALA A 32 5.81 20.64 -8.66
C ALA A 32 4.34 20.92 -8.96
N LEU A 33 3.55 19.86 -9.15
CA LEU A 33 2.09 19.94 -9.16
C LEU A 33 1.55 19.80 -7.73
N GLN A 34 0.24 20.04 -7.54
CA GLN A 34 -0.38 19.77 -6.25
C GLN A 34 -0.22 18.28 -5.90
N PRO A 35 0.15 17.96 -4.65
CA PRO A 35 0.25 16.57 -4.21
C PRO A 35 -1.06 15.82 -4.44
N LEU A 36 -0.96 14.58 -4.91
CA LEU A 36 -2.13 13.71 -5.05
C LEU A 36 -2.59 13.24 -3.66
N SER A 37 -3.89 12.94 -3.53
CA SER A 37 -4.40 12.31 -2.31
C SER A 37 -3.78 10.92 -2.13
N LYS A 38 -3.76 10.39 -0.90
CA LYS A 38 -3.19 9.05 -0.64
C LYS A 38 -3.99 7.93 -1.34
N THR A 39 -5.26 8.17 -1.65
CA THR A 39 -6.16 7.22 -2.31
C THR A 39 -6.10 7.29 -3.84
N GLU A 40 -5.54 8.34 -4.43
CA GLU A 40 -5.37 8.40 -5.87
C GLU A 40 -4.38 7.31 -6.33
N THR A 41 -4.78 6.58 -7.36
CA THR A 41 -3.96 5.50 -7.93
C THR A 41 -2.70 6.11 -8.55
N VAL A 42 -1.55 5.55 -8.18
CA VAL A 42 -0.29 5.80 -8.86
C VAL A 42 0.15 4.50 -9.51
N VAL A 43 0.19 4.48 -10.83
CA VAL A 43 0.57 3.29 -11.60
C VAL A 43 2.08 3.11 -11.63
N ILE A 44 2.53 1.86 -11.55
CA ILE A 44 3.91 1.49 -11.84
C ILE A 44 3.96 1.02 -13.29
N ILE A 45 4.87 1.61 -14.05
CA ILE A 45 5.20 1.21 -15.41
C ILE A 45 6.58 0.57 -15.32
N GLU A 46 6.62 -0.75 -15.46
CA GLU A 46 7.83 -1.58 -15.33
C GLU A 46 8.84 -1.24 -16.43
N GLU A 47 10.11 -1.63 -16.25
CA GLU A 47 11.22 -1.28 -17.16
C GLU A 47 10.91 -1.64 -18.63
N ASN A 48 10.27 -2.79 -18.85
CA ASN A 48 9.90 -3.35 -20.14
C ASN A 48 8.60 -2.78 -20.76
N GLU A 49 7.80 -2.04 -20.00
CA GLU A 49 6.56 -1.42 -20.49
C GLU A 49 6.86 -0.05 -21.11
N SER A 50 6.17 0.36 -22.18
CA SER A 50 6.42 1.65 -22.84
C SER A 50 5.26 2.61 -22.60
N ILE A 51 5.56 3.90 -22.43
CA ILE A 51 4.55 4.96 -22.41
C ILE A 51 4.27 5.38 -23.85
N VAL A 52 3.00 5.37 -24.25
CA VAL A 52 2.56 6.00 -25.50
C VAL A 52 2.30 7.49 -25.19
N PRO A 53 3.08 8.44 -25.76
CA PRO A 53 2.94 9.85 -25.40
C PRO A 53 1.63 10.45 -25.88
N HIS A 54 0.95 11.18 -24.99
CA HIS A 54 -0.19 12.03 -25.28
C HIS A 54 0.14 13.52 -25.08
N GLU A 55 -0.62 14.40 -25.74
CA GLU A 55 -0.34 15.86 -25.75
C GLU A 55 -0.28 16.49 -24.34
N LYS A 56 -1.03 15.94 -23.38
CA LYS A 56 -1.11 16.46 -22.01
C LYS A 56 -0.17 15.75 -21.03
N ASP A 57 0.60 14.78 -21.50
CA ASP A 57 1.53 14.06 -20.63
C ASP A 57 2.68 14.98 -20.21
N GLN A 58 3.00 14.98 -18.92
CA GLN A 58 4.06 15.80 -18.36
C GLN A 58 5.02 14.97 -17.52
N LYS A 59 6.30 14.96 -17.89
CA LYS A 59 7.36 14.46 -17.01
C LYS A 59 7.59 15.44 -15.86
N ILE A 60 7.45 14.97 -14.62
CA ILE A 60 7.58 15.77 -13.40
C ILE A 60 9.02 15.73 -12.88
N GLY A 61 9.74 14.63 -13.04
CA GLY A 61 11.15 14.57 -12.66
C GLY A 61 11.74 13.17 -12.60
N ASP A 62 13.04 13.13 -12.35
CA ASP A 62 13.86 11.92 -12.24
C ASP A 62 14.29 11.70 -10.80
N PHE A 63 14.14 10.47 -10.34
CA PHE A 63 14.43 10.09 -8.97
C PHE A 63 15.16 8.75 -8.90
N GLU A 64 15.85 8.55 -7.79
CA GLU A 64 16.62 7.35 -7.51
C GLU A 64 16.44 6.96 -6.05
N ILE A 65 16.11 5.69 -5.81
CA ILE A 65 16.08 5.08 -4.48
C ILE A 65 17.36 4.28 -4.28
N LYS A 66 18.19 4.73 -3.32
CA LYS A 66 19.46 4.07 -2.93
C LYS A 66 19.36 3.33 -1.62
N ASP A 67 20.24 2.34 -1.47
CA ASP A 67 20.46 1.61 -0.23
C ASP A 67 20.97 2.54 0.89
N GLY A 68 20.37 2.39 2.08
CA GLY A 68 20.74 3.08 3.32
C GLY A 68 21.68 2.27 4.22
N GLY A 69 22.04 1.04 3.83
CA GLY A 69 23.05 0.18 4.47
C GLY A 69 22.52 -0.87 5.45
N LEU A 70 21.52 -0.53 6.30
CA LEU A 70 20.95 -1.46 7.31
C LEU A 70 19.40 -1.47 7.32
N SER A 71 18.76 -1.23 6.17
CA SER A 71 17.29 -1.24 6.10
C SER A 71 16.75 -2.69 6.21
N LEU A 72 15.77 -2.91 7.11
CA LEU A 72 15.27 -4.24 7.49
C LEU A 72 14.29 -4.87 6.49
N ASP A 73 13.68 -4.08 5.62
CA ASP A 73 12.84 -4.53 4.51
C ASP A 73 13.32 -3.79 3.26
N CYS A 74 13.79 -4.51 2.25
CA CYS A 74 14.25 -3.93 1.00
C CYS A 74 13.67 -4.65 -0.20
N SER A 75 12.47 -5.24 -0.03
CA SER A 75 11.73 -5.91 -1.09
C SER A 75 11.45 -4.95 -2.25
N TYR A 76 11.31 -5.50 -3.46
CA TYR A 76 10.97 -4.70 -4.63
C TYR A 76 9.64 -3.95 -4.43
N GLU A 77 8.66 -4.56 -3.75
CA GLU A 77 7.40 -3.92 -3.41
C GLU A 77 7.57 -2.70 -2.50
N ARG A 78 8.42 -2.79 -1.45
CA ARG A 78 8.73 -1.61 -0.63
C ARG A 78 9.31 -0.49 -1.47
N VAL A 79 10.21 -0.81 -2.40
CA VAL A 79 10.84 0.20 -3.28
C VAL A 79 9.81 0.84 -4.22
N LYS A 80 8.92 0.05 -4.83
CA LYS A 80 7.82 0.57 -5.65
C LYS A 80 6.87 1.45 -4.83
N ASN A 81 6.57 1.08 -3.59
CA ASN A 81 5.73 1.88 -2.69
C ASN A 81 6.37 3.23 -2.33
N LEU A 82 7.68 3.24 -2.02
CA LEU A 82 8.42 4.49 -1.81
C LEU A 82 8.40 5.38 -3.06
N ALA A 83 8.51 4.79 -4.25
CA ALA A 83 8.40 5.53 -5.50
C ALA A 83 6.99 6.10 -5.73
N LYS A 84 5.93 5.33 -5.46
CA LYS A 84 4.54 5.81 -5.51
C LYS A 84 4.33 6.97 -4.53
N GLN A 85 4.80 6.86 -3.29
CA GLN A 85 4.74 7.96 -2.31
C GLN A 85 5.48 9.20 -2.81
N LYS A 86 6.67 9.02 -3.40
CA LYS A 86 7.40 10.13 -4.00
C LYS A 86 6.62 10.78 -5.14
N ALA A 87 6.04 10.00 -6.04
CA ALA A 87 5.20 10.50 -7.14
C ALA A 87 4.02 11.32 -6.62
N ARG A 88 3.28 10.80 -5.63
CA ARG A 88 2.19 11.55 -4.98
C ARG A 88 2.66 12.88 -4.41
N SER A 89 3.81 12.90 -3.73
CA SER A 89 4.36 14.10 -3.09
C SER A 89 4.70 15.23 -4.07
N VAL A 90 4.88 14.91 -5.36
CA VAL A 90 5.19 15.88 -6.41
C VAL A 90 4.03 16.04 -7.42
N GLY A 91 2.89 15.40 -7.17
CA GLY A 91 1.67 15.48 -7.98
C GLY A 91 1.65 14.61 -9.24
N GLY A 92 2.46 13.55 -9.31
CA GLY A 92 2.48 12.60 -10.42
C GLY A 92 1.61 11.37 -10.17
N ASN A 93 0.91 10.92 -11.21
CA ASN A 93 0.04 9.73 -11.19
C ASN A 93 0.70 8.47 -11.77
N SER A 94 1.95 8.54 -12.20
CA SER A 94 2.70 7.37 -12.64
C SER A 94 4.17 7.41 -12.24
N VAL A 95 4.72 6.21 -12.09
CA VAL A 95 6.15 5.94 -11.86
C VAL A 95 6.62 5.04 -12.98
N LYS A 96 7.48 5.55 -13.85
CA LYS A 96 8.16 4.76 -14.88
C LYS A 96 9.51 4.32 -14.36
N ILE A 97 9.67 3.02 -14.14
CA ILE A 97 10.96 2.45 -13.76
C ILE A 97 11.85 2.42 -15.00
N THR A 98 13.03 3.04 -14.89
CA THR A 98 14.00 3.13 -15.99
C THR A 98 15.19 2.19 -15.79
N GLU A 99 15.42 1.78 -14.55
CA GLU A 99 16.49 0.84 -14.20
C GLU A 99 16.13 0.14 -12.89
N HIS A 100 16.15 -1.20 -12.88
CA HIS A 100 16.07 -2.02 -11.68
C HIS A 100 17.39 -2.74 -11.38
N THR A 101 18.01 -2.43 -10.24
CA THR A 101 19.18 -3.15 -9.75
C THR A 101 18.79 -4.13 -8.65
N LEU A 102 19.05 -5.42 -8.87
CA LEU A 102 18.85 -6.48 -7.88
C LEU A 102 19.83 -6.35 -6.69
N PRO A 103 19.47 -6.96 -5.53
CA PRO A 103 20.42 -7.20 -4.45
C PRO A 103 21.69 -7.90 -4.96
N SER A 104 22.82 -7.55 -4.35
CA SER A 104 24.16 -8.04 -4.70
C SER A 104 24.96 -8.33 -3.43
N THR A 105 26.14 -8.93 -3.57
CA THR A 105 27.03 -9.23 -2.42
C THR A 105 27.45 -8.00 -1.60
N TRP A 106 27.29 -6.79 -2.13
CA TRP A 106 27.56 -5.52 -1.42
C TRP A 106 26.31 -4.81 -0.89
N SER A 107 25.10 -5.27 -1.25
CA SER A 107 23.85 -4.62 -0.85
C SER A 107 22.69 -5.61 -0.94
N ASN A 108 21.96 -5.80 0.15
CA ASN A 108 20.81 -6.70 0.18
C ASN A 108 19.51 -6.06 -0.33
N CYS A 109 19.58 -4.83 -0.85
CA CYS A 109 18.40 -4.04 -1.17
C CYS A 109 18.20 -3.87 -2.68
N HIS A 110 16.95 -3.97 -3.13
CA HIS A 110 16.59 -3.53 -4.47
C HIS A 110 16.81 -2.01 -4.58
N ARG A 111 17.32 -1.56 -5.72
CA ARG A 111 17.51 -0.14 -6.05
C ARG A 111 16.85 0.14 -7.39
N ILE A 112 16.23 1.31 -7.52
CA ILE A 112 15.62 1.72 -8.78
C ILE A 112 15.96 3.17 -9.12
N LYS A 113 16.08 3.43 -10.42
CA LYS A 113 15.88 4.75 -10.99
C LYS A 113 14.52 4.80 -11.65
N PHE A 114 13.84 5.93 -11.50
CA PHE A 114 12.50 6.08 -12.01
C PHE A 114 12.20 7.53 -12.37
N GLU A 115 11.28 7.68 -13.29
CA GLU A 115 10.68 8.94 -13.66
C GLU A 115 9.28 9.03 -13.07
N VAL A 116 8.89 10.23 -12.66
CA VAL A 116 7.51 10.53 -12.29
C VAL A 116 6.86 11.31 -13.42
N HIS A 117 5.65 10.91 -13.81
CA HIS A 117 4.88 11.61 -14.84
C HIS A 117 3.46 11.93 -14.33
N LYS A 118 2.83 12.92 -14.96
CA LYS A 118 1.38 13.12 -14.99
C LYS A 118 0.90 12.68 -16.37
N LEU A 119 0.29 11.51 -16.46
CA LEU A 119 -0.24 10.94 -17.70
C LEU A 119 -1.75 11.20 -17.79
N GLU A 120 -2.23 11.45 -19.01
CA GLU A 120 -3.67 11.57 -19.29
C GLU A 120 -4.37 10.21 -19.18
N HIS A 121 -3.70 9.13 -19.62
CA HIS A 121 -4.24 7.77 -19.62
C HIS A 121 -3.33 6.83 -18.81
N THR A 122 -3.86 6.29 -17.71
CA THR A 122 -3.14 5.32 -16.86
C THR A 122 -3.79 3.94 -16.83
N ALA A 123 -5.00 3.79 -17.37
CA ALA A 123 -5.84 2.61 -17.20
C ALA A 123 -5.18 1.28 -17.63
N GLU A 124 -4.34 1.31 -18.65
CA GLU A 124 -3.62 0.12 -19.14
C GLU A 124 -2.56 -0.38 -18.14
N PHE A 125 -2.01 0.51 -17.32
CA PHE A 125 -1.00 0.22 -16.30
C PHE A 125 -1.62 -0.03 -14.92
N GLU A 126 -2.94 0.11 -14.77
CA GLU A 126 -3.62 -0.17 -13.52
C GLU A 126 -3.71 -1.68 -13.28
N LYS A 127 -3.07 -2.12 -12.19
CA LYS A 127 -3.01 -3.51 -11.74
C LYS A 127 -3.78 -3.74 -10.44
N GLU A 128 -4.11 -2.66 -9.74
CA GLU A 128 -4.81 -2.67 -8.46
C GLU A 128 -5.63 -1.40 -8.27
N MET A 129 -6.58 -1.44 -7.33
CA MET A 129 -7.30 -0.25 -6.85
C MET A 129 -7.45 -0.27 -5.34
N ILE A 130 -7.42 0.92 -4.73
CA ILE A 130 -7.74 1.13 -3.33
C ILE A 130 -9.24 1.37 -3.20
N TRP A 131 -9.85 0.90 -2.11
CA TRP A 131 -11.27 1.11 -1.85
C TRP A 131 -11.63 2.60 -1.80
N SER A 132 -12.76 2.94 -2.42
CA SER A 132 -13.39 4.25 -2.37
C SER A 132 -14.92 4.11 -2.39
N SER A 133 -15.61 5.07 -1.78
CA SER A 133 -17.06 5.15 -1.80
C SER A 133 -17.62 5.46 -3.20
N THR A 134 -16.82 6.07 -4.07
CA THR A 134 -17.23 6.53 -5.41
C THR A 134 -16.73 5.64 -6.54
N ASN A 135 -15.52 5.06 -6.41
CA ASN A 135 -14.97 4.17 -7.43
C ASN A 135 -15.30 2.70 -7.11
N LYS A 136 -16.44 2.24 -7.61
CA LYS A 136 -16.94 0.87 -7.40
C LYS A 136 -16.34 -0.12 -8.39
N LEU A 137 -16.34 -1.40 -8.01
CA LEU A 137 -15.89 -2.50 -8.87
C LEU A 137 -16.67 -2.52 -10.19
N LYS A 138 -15.95 -2.85 -11.26
CA LYS A 138 -16.47 -3.08 -12.61
C LYS A 138 -15.85 -4.38 -13.13
N TRP A 139 -16.54 -5.02 -14.06
CA TRP A 139 -16.04 -6.26 -14.62
C TRP A 139 -14.72 -6.12 -15.38
N ASP A 140 -14.45 -4.95 -15.95
CA ASP A 140 -13.18 -4.63 -16.63
C ASP A 140 -11.95 -4.77 -15.72
N TYR A 141 -12.15 -4.79 -14.39
CA TYR A 141 -11.08 -4.96 -13.41
C TYR A 141 -10.81 -6.43 -13.05
N PHE A 142 -11.56 -7.40 -13.57
CA PHE A 142 -11.33 -8.83 -13.34
C PHE A 142 -10.55 -9.42 -14.52
N LYS A 143 -9.22 -9.32 -14.46
CA LYS A 143 -8.31 -9.56 -15.59
C LYS A 143 -7.71 -10.97 -15.65
N ASP A 144 -7.86 -11.80 -14.61
CA ASP A 144 -7.35 -13.18 -14.60
C ASP A 144 -8.22 -14.13 -15.45
N ALA A 145 -7.62 -15.23 -15.89
CA ALA A 145 -8.33 -16.29 -16.60
C ALA A 145 -9.35 -16.98 -15.67
N PRO A 146 -10.61 -17.18 -16.12
CA PRO A 146 -11.63 -17.83 -15.32
C PRO A 146 -11.28 -19.29 -14.98
N LYS A 147 -11.50 -19.68 -13.72
CA LYS A 147 -11.27 -21.05 -13.23
C LYS A 147 -12.60 -21.73 -12.91
N ILE A 148 -12.68 -23.05 -13.14
CA ILE A 148 -13.95 -23.82 -13.11
C ILE A 148 -14.54 -23.95 -11.69
N ASP A 149 -13.77 -23.64 -10.64
CA ASP A 149 -14.15 -23.83 -9.24
C ASP A 149 -15.24 -22.88 -8.73
N ARG A 150 -15.42 -21.70 -9.35
CA ARG A 150 -16.38 -20.68 -8.89
C ARG A 150 -16.76 -19.70 -9.99
N SER A 151 -17.88 -19.01 -9.80
CA SER A 151 -18.41 -18.02 -10.74
C SER A 151 -17.58 -16.74 -10.81
N SER A 152 -16.93 -16.36 -9.71
CA SER A 152 -15.96 -15.26 -9.69
C SER A 152 -14.95 -15.46 -8.56
N PHE A 153 -13.79 -14.84 -8.69
CA PHE A 153 -12.80 -14.75 -7.64
C PHE A 153 -12.37 -13.30 -7.46
N PHE A 154 -12.48 -12.83 -6.22
CA PHE A 154 -12.04 -11.51 -5.78
C PHE A 154 -10.70 -11.66 -5.07
N CYS A 155 -9.66 -11.08 -5.66
CA CYS A 155 -8.33 -11.03 -5.09
C CYS A 155 -8.13 -9.68 -4.40
N GLY A 156 -8.27 -9.64 -3.08
CA GLY A 156 -8.08 -8.42 -2.30
C GLY A 156 -7.47 -8.68 -0.94
N TYR A 157 -6.81 -7.67 -0.41
CA TYR A 157 -6.07 -7.74 0.85
C TYR A 157 -6.02 -6.37 1.53
N ILE A 158 -5.60 -6.37 2.80
CA ILE A 158 -5.31 -5.15 3.55
C ILE A 158 -3.80 -4.93 3.51
N ASP A 159 -3.35 -3.96 2.71
CA ASP A 159 -1.96 -3.56 2.65
C ASP A 159 -1.61 -2.69 3.86
N VAL A 160 -0.67 -3.15 4.69
CA VAL A 160 -0.22 -2.40 5.88
C VAL A 160 1.25 -2.06 5.69
N GLN A 161 1.52 -0.77 5.55
CA GLN A 161 2.87 -0.25 5.33
C GLN A 161 3.30 0.60 6.51
N PHE A 162 4.55 0.44 6.93
CA PHE A 162 5.19 1.35 7.87
C PHE A 162 6.19 2.22 7.12
N ASN A 163 5.91 3.52 7.09
CA ASN A 163 6.83 4.51 6.58
C ASN A 163 7.68 5.07 7.73
N ASP A 164 8.92 4.64 7.79
CA ASP A 164 9.93 5.16 8.72
C ASP A 164 10.57 6.47 8.23
N VAL A 165 10.28 6.89 6.99
CA VAL A 165 10.87 8.05 6.32
C VAL A 165 10.02 9.30 6.56
N ASN A 166 9.94 9.75 7.81
CA ASN A 166 9.25 10.99 8.14
C ASN A 166 10.25 12.12 8.40
N PHE A 167 10.66 12.80 7.32
CA PHE A 167 11.72 13.83 7.31
C PHE A 167 11.45 15.05 8.21
N LEU A 168 10.20 15.24 8.66
CA LEU A 168 9.80 16.42 9.43
C LEU A 168 9.86 16.19 10.95
N ASN A 169 9.45 15.02 11.43
CA ASN A 169 9.16 14.79 12.86
C ASN A 169 9.89 13.59 13.48
N GLY A 170 10.62 12.79 12.68
CA GLY A 170 11.35 11.59 13.16
C GLY A 170 10.45 10.44 13.66
N LYS A 171 9.12 10.56 13.54
CA LYS A 171 8.14 9.52 13.91
C LYS A 171 7.66 8.79 12.65
N GLY A 172 7.71 7.46 12.66
CA GLY A 172 7.15 6.66 11.59
C GLY A 172 5.62 6.77 11.52
N GLU A 173 5.07 6.52 10.34
CA GLU A 173 3.64 6.53 10.04
C GLU A 173 3.21 5.15 9.54
N VAL A 174 2.04 4.68 9.98
CA VAL A 174 1.43 3.46 9.44
C VAL A 174 0.34 3.86 8.45
N THR A 175 0.45 3.39 7.21
CA THR A 175 -0.59 3.55 6.19
C THR A 175 -1.23 2.20 5.91
N ILE A 176 -2.56 2.17 5.84
CA ILE A 176 -3.33 0.93 5.67
C ILE A 176 -4.29 1.12 4.50
N PHE A 177 -4.21 0.27 3.48
CA PHE A 177 -5.03 0.36 2.28
C PHE A 177 -5.80 -0.95 2.03
N PRO A 178 -7.14 -0.92 1.96
CA PRO A 178 -7.90 -2.03 1.38
C PRO A 178 -7.69 -2.03 -0.13
N THR A 179 -7.08 -3.09 -0.65
CA THR A 179 -6.62 -3.16 -2.04
C THR A 179 -7.28 -4.33 -2.76
N PHE A 180 -7.76 -4.08 -3.97
CA PHE A 180 -8.24 -5.08 -4.93
C PHE A 180 -7.25 -5.21 -6.09
N ILE A 181 -6.82 -6.43 -6.41
CA ILE A 181 -5.82 -6.73 -7.44
C ILE A 181 -6.54 -7.27 -8.68
N PHE A 182 -6.28 -6.66 -9.83
CA PHE A 182 -6.99 -6.98 -11.07
C PHE A 182 -6.53 -8.29 -11.69
N GLU A 183 -5.20 -8.51 -11.69
CA GLU A 183 -4.54 -9.60 -12.41
C GLU A 183 -4.73 -10.99 -11.77
N CYS A 184 -5.21 -11.06 -10.52
CA CYS A 184 -5.58 -12.31 -9.88
C CYS A 184 -7.08 -12.43 -9.63
N SER A 185 -7.90 -11.52 -10.16
CA SER A 185 -9.36 -11.55 -10.03
C SER A 185 -10.00 -11.97 -11.34
N TYR A 186 -10.96 -12.88 -11.32
CA TYR A 186 -11.65 -13.36 -12.53
C TYR A 186 -13.16 -13.45 -12.33
N VAL A 187 -13.88 -13.49 -13.45
CA VAL A 187 -15.31 -13.81 -13.51
C VAL A 187 -15.59 -14.74 -14.68
N GLN A 188 -16.48 -15.71 -14.48
CA GLN A 188 -16.97 -16.55 -15.57
C GLN A 188 -17.80 -15.70 -16.54
N PRO A 189 -17.51 -15.69 -17.86
CA PRO A 189 -18.19 -14.80 -18.81
C PRO A 189 -19.73 -14.90 -18.78
N LEU A 190 -20.26 -16.12 -18.58
CA LEU A 190 -21.70 -16.37 -18.49
C LEU A 190 -22.32 -16.01 -17.12
N LYS A 191 -21.52 -15.58 -16.15
CA LYS A 191 -21.91 -15.24 -14.78
C LYS A 191 -21.72 -13.75 -14.47
N MET A 192 -21.44 -12.91 -15.47
CA MET A 192 -21.24 -11.47 -15.32
C MET A 192 -22.56 -10.73 -15.05
N THR A 193 -23.21 -11.02 -13.92
CA THR A 193 -24.48 -10.42 -13.51
C THR A 193 -24.25 -9.23 -12.59
N LYS A 194 -25.24 -8.33 -12.48
CA LYS A 194 -25.20 -7.23 -11.51
C LYS A 194 -25.04 -7.75 -10.08
N TYR A 195 -25.73 -8.82 -9.72
CA TYR A 195 -25.72 -9.38 -8.37
C TYR A 195 -24.37 -10.00 -7.98
N LEU A 196 -23.72 -10.71 -8.90
CA LEU A 196 -22.38 -11.24 -8.65
C LEU A 196 -21.35 -10.10 -8.50
N LEU A 197 -21.51 -8.99 -9.24
CA LEU A 197 -20.65 -7.82 -9.07
C LEU A 197 -20.87 -7.18 -7.69
N GLU A 198 -22.13 -7.06 -7.25
CA GLU A 198 -22.46 -6.56 -5.91
C GLU A 198 -21.90 -7.47 -4.81
N TYR A 199 -21.92 -8.79 -4.99
CA TYR A 199 -21.28 -9.75 -4.10
C TYR A 199 -19.77 -9.49 -3.96
N ASN A 200 -19.07 -9.27 -5.06
CA ASN A 200 -17.65 -8.92 -5.02
C ASN A 200 -17.43 -7.53 -4.40
N GLN A 201 -18.34 -6.58 -4.61
CA GLN A 201 -18.28 -5.27 -3.97
C GLN A 201 -18.43 -5.37 -2.44
N VAL A 202 -19.29 -6.27 -1.93
CA VAL A 202 -19.42 -6.53 -0.49
C VAL A 202 -18.08 -7.02 0.09
N LYS A 203 -17.34 -7.89 -0.61
CA LYS A 203 -16.00 -8.31 -0.16
C LYS A 203 -15.05 -7.11 -0.06
N PHE A 204 -15.10 -6.20 -1.02
CA PHE A 204 -14.26 -5.01 -1.00
C PHE A 204 -14.67 -4.02 0.10
N ASP A 205 -15.97 -3.86 0.34
CA ASP A 205 -16.50 -3.05 1.43
C ASP A 205 -16.11 -3.62 2.80
N LEU A 206 -16.11 -4.95 2.96
CA LEU A 206 -15.59 -5.62 4.16
C LEU A 206 -14.11 -5.31 4.37
N LEU A 207 -13.27 -5.36 3.33
CA LEU A 207 -11.85 -4.98 3.45
C LEU A 207 -11.69 -3.57 4.02
N GLU A 208 -12.46 -2.58 3.56
CA GLU A 208 -12.41 -1.23 4.12
C GLU A 208 -12.90 -1.17 5.58
N ILE A 209 -13.99 -1.86 5.93
CA ILE A 209 -14.49 -1.91 7.32
C ILE A 209 -13.39 -2.43 8.26
N TYR A 210 -12.73 -3.52 7.88
CA TYR A 210 -11.65 -4.08 8.68
C TYR A 210 -10.36 -3.26 8.61
N ALA A 211 -10.08 -2.57 7.50
CA ALA A 211 -8.99 -1.60 7.42
C ALA A 211 -9.22 -0.41 8.38
N ARG A 212 -10.45 0.11 8.51
CA ARG A 212 -10.80 1.14 9.50
C ARG A 212 -10.57 0.66 10.92
N LYS A 213 -11.03 -0.55 11.23
CA LYS A 213 -10.78 -1.18 12.54
C LYS A 213 -9.28 -1.30 12.80
N MET A 214 -8.52 -1.74 11.80
CA MET A 214 -7.07 -1.85 11.90
C MET A 214 -6.42 -0.48 12.16
N ARG A 215 -6.75 0.55 11.39
CA ARG A 215 -6.25 1.93 11.60
C ARG A 215 -6.57 2.42 13.02
N SER A 216 -7.78 2.17 13.52
CA SER A 216 -8.17 2.52 14.89
C SER A 216 -7.25 1.86 15.93
N GLU A 217 -6.97 0.55 15.81
CA GLU A 217 -6.09 -0.17 16.74
C GLU A 217 -4.62 0.26 16.64
N PHE A 218 -4.12 0.56 15.43
CA PHE A 218 -2.77 1.08 15.23
C PHE A 218 -2.58 2.48 15.85
N VAL A 219 -3.58 3.37 15.73
CA VAL A 219 -3.55 4.68 16.37
C VAL A 219 -3.59 4.55 17.90
N LYS A 220 -4.47 3.72 18.45
CA LYS A 220 -4.53 3.44 19.91
C LYS A 220 -3.23 2.88 20.46
N SER A 221 -2.50 2.11 19.65
CA SER A 221 -1.22 1.48 20.05
C SER A 221 -0.01 2.38 19.81
N GLU A 222 -0.21 3.59 19.25
CA GLU A 222 0.83 4.58 18.97
C GLU A 222 2.03 3.99 18.21
N ILE A 223 1.78 3.22 17.17
CA ILE A 223 2.83 2.57 16.37
C ILE A 223 3.55 3.62 15.50
N ASN A 224 4.56 4.26 16.09
CA ASN A 224 5.31 5.37 15.48
C ASN A 224 6.83 5.17 15.48
N THR A 225 7.31 3.99 15.89
CA THR A 225 8.73 3.59 15.84
C THR A 225 8.87 2.20 15.26
N GLN A 226 10.03 1.90 14.68
CA GLN A 226 10.34 0.57 14.16
C GLN A 226 10.28 -0.52 15.24
N GLU A 227 10.65 -0.19 16.48
CA GLU A 227 10.57 -1.11 17.61
C GLU A 227 9.13 -1.48 17.92
N LYS A 228 8.24 -0.48 18.05
CA LYS A 228 6.80 -0.71 18.28
C LYS A 228 6.17 -1.46 17.12
N TRP A 229 6.52 -1.09 15.88
CA TRP A 229 6.07 -1.79 14.68
C TRP A 229 6.40 -3.29 14.75
N THR A 230 7.69 -3.60 14.95
CA THR A 230 8.18 -4.99 15.01
C THR A 230 7.52 -5.77 16.15
N LYS A 231 7.23 -5.12 17.28
CA LYS A 231 6.67 -5.78 18.46
C LYS A 231 5.15 -5.99 18.39
N PHE A 232 4.40 -5.05 17.82
CA PHE A 232 2.94 -5.01 17.99
C PHE A 232 2.15 -5.12 16.69
N ALA A 233 2.71 -4.69 15.55
CA ALA A 233 1.95 -4.61 14.29
C ALA A 233 1.36 -5.95 13.87
N LYS A 234 2.14 -7.03 13.96
CA LYS A 234 1.69 -8.37 13.59
C LYS A 234 0.51 -8.84 14.45
N ALA A 235 0.54 -8.60 15.76
CA ALA A 235 -0.54 -9.02 16.65
C ALA A 235 -1.86 -8.28 16.36
N ILE A 236 -1.78 -6.98 16.06
CA ILE A 236 -2.93 -6.17 15.65
C ILE A 236 -3.48 -6.68 14.32
N TYR A 237 -2.59 -6.87 13.33
CA TYR A 237 -2.96 -7.40 12.01
C TYR A 237 -3.66 -8.75 12.13
N ASP A 238 -3.02 -9.74 12.75
CA ASP A 238 -3.55 -11.09 12.87
C ASP A 238 -4.92 -11.11 13.58
N LYS A 239 -5.10 -10.25 14.60
CA LYS A 239 -6.38 -10.14 15.33
C LYS A 239 -7.49 -9.65 14.42
N VAL A 240 -7.29 -8.52 13.74
CA VAL A 240 -8.32 -7.91 12.89
C VAL A 240 -8.55 -8.75 11.64
N TYR A 241 -7.49 -9.32 11.04
CA TYR A 241 -7.59 -10.13 9.83
C TYR A 241 -8.36 -11.44 10.07
N ARG A 242 -8.22 -12.09 11.23
CA ARG A 242 -9.04 -13.27 11.56
C ARG A 242 -10.53 -12.98 11.61
N GLU A 243 -10.91 -11.80 12.09
CA GLU A 243 -12.31 -11.40 12.08
C GLU A 243 -12.80 -11.17 10.64
N TYR A 244 -11.98 -10.54 9.79
CA TYR A 244 -12.26 -10.42 8.35
C TYR A 244 -12.44 -11.78 7.68
N GLU A 245 -11.53 -12.73 7.91
CA GLU A 245 -11.62 -14.09 7.35
C GLU A 245 -12.90 -14.81 7.80
N THR A 246 -13.31 -14.60 9.06
CA THR A 246 -14.57 -15.15 9.58
C THR A 246 -15.76 -14.60 8.81
N ASP A 247 -15.78 -13.29 8.58
CA ASP A 247 -16.86 -12.65 7.81
C ASP A 247 -16.86 -13.07 6.33
N ILE A 248 -15.69 -13.21 5.70
CA ILE A 248 -15.58 -13.73 4.34
C ILE A 248 -16.08 -15.17 4.27
N PHE A 249 -15.68 -16.04 5.21
CA PHE A 249 -16.14 -17.41 5.25
C PHE A 249 -17.67 -17.50 5.37
N ASN A 250 -18.28 -16.70 6.26
CA ASN A 250 -19.72 -16.67 6.43
C ASN A 250 -20.42 -16.13 5.17
N LEU A 251 -19.95 -15.03 4.60
CA LEU A 251 -20.46 -14.46 3.35
C LEU A 251 -20.41 -15.50 2.22
N GLU A 252 -19.28 -16.17 2.03
CA GLU A 252 -19.11 -17.17 0.98
C GLU A 252 -20.03 -18.38 1.17
N THR A 253 -20.16 -18.85 2.42
CA THR A 253 -21.01 -20.00 2.74
C THR A 253 -22.50 -19.69 2.59
N GLU A 254 -22.96 -18.58 3.18
CA GLU A 254 -24.38 -18.19 3.18
C GLU A 254 -24.88 -17.82 1.78
N THR A 255 -24.03 -17.16 0.98
CA THR A 255 -24.41 -16.74 -0.38
C THR A 255 -24.11 -17.81 -1.44
N SER A 256 -23.63 -19.00 -1.07
CA SER A 256 -23.12 -20.00 -2.03
C SER A 256 -22.16 -19.38 -3.05
N PHE A 257 -21.12 -18.70 -2.57
CA PHE A 257 -20.14 -17.98 -3.38
C PHE A 257 -20.75 -16.95 -4.35
N GLY A 258 -21.82 -16.28 -3.92
CA GLY A 258 -22.52 -15.24 -4.68
C GLY A 258 -23.64 -15.74 -5.60
N GLU A 259 -23.99 -17.03 -5.56
CA GLU A 259 -25.11 -17.60 -6.34
C GLU A 259 -26.48 -17.41 -5.66
N ASN A 260 -26.52 -17.14 -4.36
CA ASN A 260 -27.75 -16.88 -3.61
C ASN A 260 -27.93 -15.38 -3.34
N GLU A 261 -28.72 -14.73 -4.19
CA GLU A 261 -28.97 -13.29 -4.14
C GLU A 261 -29.76 -12.85 -2.91
N SER A 262 -30.65 -13.70 -2.40
CA SER A 262 -31.48 -13.38 -1.23
C SER A 262 -30.63 -13.21 0.03
N GLU A 263 -29.65 -14.10 0.22
CA GLU A 263 -28.74 -14.05 1.37
C GLU A 263 -27.75 -12.88 1.27
N LEU A 264 -27.43 -12.43 0.04
CA LEU A 264 -26.56 -11.27 -0.16
C LEU A 264 -27.18 -9.97 0.39
N VAL A 265 -28.51 -9.86 0.46
CA VAL A 265 -29.20 -8.65 0.95
C VAL A 265 -28.78 -8.30 2.39
N GLY A 266 -28.68 -9.30 3.26
CA GLY A 266 -28.26 -9.10 4.65
C GLY A 266 -26.83 -8.55 4.73
N TRP A 267 -25.92 -9.09 3.92
CA TRP A 267 -24.53 -8.65 3.85
C TRP A 267 -24.37 -7.24 3.27
N LYS A 268 -25.18 -6.87 2.29
CA LYS A 268 -25.24 -5.48 1.78
C LYS A 268 -25.67 -4.50 2.87
N PHE A 269 -26.69 -4.85 3.65
CA PHE A 269 -27.11 -4.02 4.77
C PHE A 269 -26.03 -3.91 5.86
N LYS A 270 -25.39 -5.04 6.21
CA LYS A 270 -24.29 -5.09 7.17
C LYS A 270 -23.13 -4.19 6.75
N THR A 271 -22.68 -4.29 5.49
CA THR A 271 -21.57 -3.47 4.97
C THR A 271 -21.93 -1.99 4.89
N VAL A 272 -23.13 -1.63 4.42
CA VAL A 272 -23.60 -0.22 4.43
C VAL A 272 -23.63 0.37 5.84
N THR A 273 -24.00 -0.42 6.84
CA THR A 273 -24.01 0.01 8.25
C THR A 273 -22.59 0.11 8.81
N GLY A 274 -21.76 -0.91 8.59
CA GLY A 274 -20.37 -0.93 9.04
C GLY A 274 -19.52 0.19 8.42
N LEU A 275 -19.79 0.58 7.17
CA LEU A 275 -19.14 1.73 6.52
C LEU A 275 -19.56 3.09 7.11
N LYS A 276 -20.52 3.15 8.04
CA LYS A 276 -20.83 4.35 8.83
C LYS A 276 -20.12 4.36 10.19
N GLU A 277 -19.49 3.26 10.56
CA GLU A 277 -18.67 3.16 11.76
C GLU A 277 -17.23 3.57 11.46
N LEU A 278 -16.55 4.11 12.48
CA LEU A 278 -15.13 4.50 12.41
C LEU A 278 -14.83 5.37 11.18
N THR A 279 -15.73 6.29 10.84
CA THR A 279 -15.62 7.13 9.65
C THR A 279 -14.34 7.97 9.64
N GLU A 280 -13.88 8.40 10.81
CA GLU A 280 -12.62 9.11 11.00
C GLU A 280 -11.40 8.29 10.56
N PHE A 281 -11.53 6.96 10.49
CA PHE A 281 -10.50 6.05 10.02
C PHE A 281 -10.71 5.58 8.57
N SER A 282 -11.60 6.20 7.79
CA SER A 282 -11.82 5.79 6.39
C SER A 282 -10.57 5.97 5.52
N SER A 283 -10.42 5.12 4.49
CA SER A 283 -9.37 5.29 3.47
C SER A 283 -9.38 6.67 2.82
N GLU A 284 -10.54 7.30 2.74
CA GLU A 284 -10.73 8.61 2.13
C GLU A 284 -10.23 9.77 3.02
N ASN A 285 -9.91 9.51 4.29
CA ASN A 285 -9.43 10.50 5.26
C ASN A 285 -7.91 10.42 5.52
N ILE A 286 -7.20 9.51 4.85
CA ILE A 286 -5.75 9.27 5.08
C ILE A 286 -4.89 10.28 4.32
#